data_AF-A0A3D0QYX5-F1
#
_entry.id   AF-A0A3D0QYX5-F1
#
_cell.length_a   1.000
_cell.length_b   1.000
_cell.length_c   1.000
_cell.angle_alpha   90.00
_cell.angle_beta   90.00
_cell.angle_gamma   90.00
#
_symmetry.space_group_name_H-M   'P 1'
#
loop_
_entity.id
_entity.type
_entity.pdbx_description
1 polymer ?
#
loop_
_entity_poly.entity_id
_entity_poly.type
_entity_poly.pdbx_seq_one_letter_code
_entity_poly.pdbx_strand_id
1 'polypeptide(L)' 'MGTTTVTLTDVVLRDGLQAQHVVVPVPDRLLRADALVAGLPTIEAASFVNPVRVPHTVALTKDCLTRVRAPA' A
#
# COMPACT_ATOMS: atom_id res chain seq x y z
N MET A 1 -20.44 22.08 19.89
CA MET A 1 -19.58 20.88 19.77
C MET A 1 -18.52 21.19 18.72
N GLY A 2 -17.24 21.15 19.08
CA GLY A 2 -16.16 21.40 18.12
C GLY A 2 -16.03 20.23 17.15
N THR A 3 -15.68 20.51 15.90
CA THR A 3 -15.37 19.48 14.89
C THR A 3 -13.94 18.99 15.10
N THR A 4 -13.78 17.71 15.45
CA THR A 4 -12.47 17.05 15.51
C THR A 4 -12.18 16.39 14.16
N THR A 5 -11.01 16.67 13.58
CA THR A 5 -10.55 16.02 12.35
C THR A 5 -9.74 14.78 12.71
N VAL A 6 -10.00 13.68 12.01
CA VAL A 6 -9.26 12.41 12.14
C VAL A 6 -8.67 12.06 10.78
N THR A 7 -7.39 11.69 10.75
CA THR A 7 -6.71 11.21 9.53
C THR A 7 -6.66 9.69 9.54
N LEU A 8 -7.10 9.06 8.45
CA LEU A 8 -7.00 7.63 8.24
C LEU A 8 -5.80 7.32 7.36
N THR A 9 -4.94 6.41 7.82
CA THR A 9 -3.86 5.82 7.01
C THR A 9 -4.28 4.42 6.60
N ASP A 10 -4.34 4.18 5.30
CA ASP A 10 -4.62 2.84 4.79
C ASP A 10 -3.33 2.02 4.67
N VAL A 11 -3.41 0.76 5.09
CA VAL A 11 -2.27 -0.16 5.16
C VAL A 11 -2.45 -1.39 4.27
N VAL A 12 -3.48 -1.42 3.41
CA VAL A 12 -3.84 -2.63 2.66
C VAL A 12 -2.71 -3.07 1.74
N LEU A 13 -2.00 -2.14 1.10
CA LEU A 13 -0.91 -2.47 0.18
C LEU A 13 0.26 -3.13 0.90
N ARG A 14 0.56 -2.73 2.14
CA ARG A 14 1.65 -3.29 2.92
C ARG A 14 1.17 -4.37 3.88
N ASP A 15 0.56 -3.97 4.99
CA ASP A 15 0.24 -4.86 6.10
C ASP A 15 -0.89 -5.82 5.72
N GLY A 16 -1.92 -5.28 5.05
CA GLY A 16 -3.06 -6.06 4.61
C GLY A 16 -2.67 -7.20 3.67
N LEU A 17 -1.79 -6.96 2.70
CA LEU A 17 -1.29 -7.99 1.78
C LEU A 17 -0.26 -8.94 2.41
N GLN A 18 0.55 -8.47 3.36
CA GLN A 18 1.49 -9.33 4.12
C GLN A 18 0.77 -10.32 5.03
N ALA A 19 -0.41 -9.95 5.55
CA ALA A 19 -1.21 -10.82 6.41
C ALA A 19 -1.96 -11.93 5.65
N GLN A 20 -1.97 -11.91 4.31
CA GLN A 20 -2.68 -12.91 3.51
C GLN A 20 -1.86 -14.19 3.32
N HIS A 21 -2.54 -15.33 3.33
CA HIS A 21 -1.94 -16.63 2.99
C HIS A 21 -1.63 -16.79 1.50
N VAL A 22 -1.96 -15.79 0.67
CA VAL A 22 -1.80 -15.81 -0.79
C VAL A 22 -0.96 -14.63 -1.27
N VAL A 23 -0.15 -14.86 -2.30
CA VAL A 23 0.55 -13.77 -3.00
C VAL A 23 -0.38 -13.22 -4.08
N VAL A 24 -0.90 -12.03 -3.86
CA VAL A 24 -1.74 -11.34 -4.86
C VAL A 24 -0.89 -10.95 -6.08
N PRO A 25 -1.33 -11.18 -7.33
CA PRO A 25 -0.58 -10.80 -8.52
C PRO A 25 -0.27 -9.29 -8.60
N VAL A 26 0.86 -8.93 -9.22
CA VAL A 26 1.28 -7.52 -9.39
C VAL A 26 0.18 -6.63 -9.98
N PRO A 27 -0.50 -7.00 -11.09
CA PRO A 27 -1.51 -6.13 -11.71
C PRO A 27 -2.65 -5.75 -10.77
N ASP A 28 -3.11 -6.71 -9.96
CA ASP A 28 -4.22 -6.50 -9.04
C ASP A 28 -3.84 -5.61 -7.85
N ARG A 29 -2.57 -5.64 -7.45
CA ARG A 29 -2.04 -4.75 -6.40
C ARG A 29 -1.91 -3.33 -6.92
N LEU A 30 -1.47 -3.19 -8.17
CA LEU A 30 -1.37 -1.92 -8.88
C LEU A 30 -2.73 -1.24 -9.06
N LEU A 31 -3.78 -1.99 -9.41
CA LEU A 31 -5.16 -1.48 -9.47
C LEU A 31 -5.65 -0.95 -8.11
N ARG A 32 -5.32 -1.66 -7.02
CA ARG A 32 -5.65 -1.18 -5.66
C ARG A 32 -4.89 0.10 -5.33
N ALA A 33 -3.61 0.20 -5.68
CA ALA A 33 -2.82 1.41 -5.44
C ALA A 33 -3.42 2.63 -6.14
N ASP A 34 -3.83 2.50 -7.41
CA ASP A 34 -4.47 3.59 -8.15
C ASP A 34 -5.76 4.07 -7.46
N ALA A 35 -6.58 3.12 -7.00
CA ALA A 35 -7.84 3.43 -6.32
C ALA A 35 -7.62 4.15 -4.98
N LEU A 36 -6.62 3.74 -4.20
CA LEU A 36 -6.35 4.32 -2.88
C LEU A 36 -5.78 5.73 -3.01
N VAL A 37 -4.85 5.95 -3.94
CA VAL A 37 -4.24 7.28 -4.16
C VAL A 37 -5.27 8.32 -4.58
N ALA A 38 -6.36 7.90 -5.24
CA ALA A 38 -7.43 8.81 -5.64
C ALA A 38 -8.28 9.34 -4.48
N GLY A 39 -8.27 8.69 -3.31
CA GLY A 39 -9.23 8.98 -2.24
C GLY A 39 -8.65 9.14 -0.83
N LEU A 40 -7.40 8.74 -0.61
CA LEU A 40 -6.83 8.70 0.74
C LEU A 40 -5.60 9.61 0.89
N PRO A 41 -5.51 10.35 2.00
CA PRO A 41 -4.43 11.30 2.22
C PRO A 41 -3.11 10.61 2.60
N THR A 42 -3.19 9.41 3.20
CA THR A 42 -2.02 8.66 3.68
C THR A 42 -2.19 7.17 3.42
N ILE A 43 -1.16 6.55 2.83
CA ILE A 43 -1.14 5.13 2.47
C ILE A 43 0.24 4.55 2.82
N GLU A 44 0.26 3.42 3.53
CA GLU A 44 1.47 2.61 3.69
C GLU A 44 1.64 1.71 2.46
N ALA A 45 2.37 2.23 1.47
CA ALA A 45 2.42 1.62 0.15
C ALA A 45 3.34 0.39 0.04
N ALA A 46 4.35 0.26 0.90
CA ALA A 46 5.42 -0.72 0.71
C ALA A 46 6.24 -1.01 1.98
N SER A 47 7.07 -2.07 1.91
CA SER A 47 8.05 -2.42 2.95
C SER A 47 9.34 -2.96 2.32
N PHE A 48 10.50 -2.55 2.87
CA PHE A 48 11.83 -2.95 2.40
C PHE A 48 12.43 -4.01 3.33
N VAL A 49 11.83 -5.20 3.32
CA VAL A 49 12.21 -6.34 4.16
C VAL A 49 12.90 -7.42 3.33
N ASN A 50 13.50 -8.40 4.02
CA ASN A 50 14.11 -9.54 3.35
C ASN A 50 13.04 -10.33 2.56
N PRO A 51 13.18 -10.44 1.22
CA PRO A 51 12.17 -11.04 0.35
C PRO A 51 11.99 -12.55 0.55
N VAL A 52 13.01 -13.24 1.08
CA VAL A 52 12.94 -14.67 1.40
C VAL A 52 12.13 -14.89 2.68
N ARG A 53 12.26 -13.98 3.66
CA ARG A 53 11.53 -14.06 4.93
C ARG A 53 10.10 -13.53 4.82
N VAL A 54 9.85 -12.61 3.91
CA VAL A 54 8.55 -11.99 3.67
C VAL A 54 8.27 -11.94 2.16
N PRO A 55 7.83 -13.06 1.56
CA PRO A 55 7.67 -13.16 0.10
C PRO A 55 6.58 -12.25 -0.47
N HIS A 56 5.68 -11.73 0.37
CA HIS A 56 4.58 -10.86 -0.05
C HIS A 56 5.04 -9.43 -0.45
N THR A 57 6.29 -9.03 -0.19
CA THR A 57 6.76 -7.64 -0.40
C THR A 57 7.60 -7.40 -1.65
N VAL A 58 8.21 -8.45 -2.20
CA VAL A 58 9.35 -8.34 -3.15
C VAL A 58 9.00 -7.59 -4.44
N ALA A 59 7.78 -7.80 -4.94
CA ALA A 59 7.30 -7.21 -6.18
C ALA A 59 6.31 -6.05 -5.98
N LEU A 60 5.96 -5.72 -4.72
CA LEU A 60 5.06 -4.62 -4.41
C LEU A 60 5.83 -3.30 -4.27
N THR A 61 7.00 -3.36 -3.64
CA THR A 61 7.70 -2.16 -3.16
C THR A 61 8.15 -1.22 -4.27
N LYS A 62 8.71 -1.71 -5.37
CA LYS A 62 9.13 -0.85 -6.48
C LYS A 62 7.95 -0.34 -7.31
N ASP A 63 7.01 -1.22 -7.62
CA ASP A 63 5.94 -0.93 -8.59
C ASP A 63 4.88 0.00 -8.00
N CYS A 64 4.48 -0.19 -6.74
CA CYS A 64 3.53 0.73 -6.08
C CYS A 64 4.13 2.13 -5.84
N LEU A 65 5.42 2.26 -5.53
CA LEU A 65 6.06 3.56 -5.33
C LEU A 65 6.10 4.42 -6.60
N THR A 66 6.03 3.84 -7.79
CA THR A 66 5.90 4.62 -9.02
C THR A 66 4.55 5.32 -9.14
N ARG A 67 3.52 4.80 -8.46
CA ARG A 67 2.13 5.26 -8.54
C ARG A 67 1.72 6.13 -7.37
N VAL A 68 2.22 5.80 -6.19
CA VAL A 68 2.09 6.61 -4.98
C VAL A 68 3.19 7.67 -4.99
N ARG A 69 3.13 8.61 -5.93
CA ARG A 69 3.95 9.83 -5.88
C ARG A 69 3.17 10.90 -5.12
N ALA A 70 3.79 11.48 -4.10
CA ALA A 70 3.27 12.70 -3.50
C ALA A 70 3.18 13.79 -4.60
N PRO A 71 2.12 14.63 -4.61
CA PRO A 71 2.13 15.83 -5.43
C PRO A 71 3.38 16.65 -5.10
N ALA A 72 4.02 17.20 -6.13
CA ALA A 72 5.19 18.08 -6.01
C ALA A 72 4.80 19.39 -5.29
#